data_AF-A0A2V7H264-F1
#
_entry.id   AF-A0A2V7H264-F1
#
_cell.length_a   1.000
_cell.length_b   1.000
_cell.length_c   1.000
_cell.angle_alpha   90.00
_cell.angle_beta   90.00
_cell.angle_gamma   90.00
#
_symmetry.space_group_name_H-M   'P 1'
#
loop_
_entity.id
_entity.type
_entity.pdbx_description
1 polymer ?
#
loop_
_entity_poly.entity_id
_entity_poly.type
_entity_poly.pdbx_seq_one_letter_code
_entity_poly.pdbx_strand_id
1 'polypeptide(L)'
;MRESPAGEHAHPTAGVYLRVAAVLVILTVIEVGVFYVPAFHPVLVPTLLILSALKFSLVVMFYMHLKMDSRFFTFLFGGPLLLAMVMTMGLMFLFGAFVLKR
;
A
#
# COMPACT_ATOMS: atom_id res chain seq x y z
N MET A 1 9.52 -24.19 47.90
CA MET A 1 8.82 -22.88 47.81
C MET A 1 8.89 -22.49 46.34
N ARG A 2 7.73 -22.30 45.68
CA ARG A 2 7.64 -22.17 44.22
C ARG A 2 8.43 -20.95 43.73
N GLU A 3 9.40 -21.18 42.85
CA GLU A 3 10.03 -20.12 42.08
C GLU A 3 8.99 -19.61 41.08
N SER A 4 8.45 -18.42 41.34
CA SER A 4 7.63 -17.70 40.36
C SER A 4 8.49 -17.42 39.13
N PRO A 5 8.03 -17.72 37.90
CA PRO A 5 8.77 -17.35 36.72
C PRO A 5 8.78 -15.81 36.64
N ALA A 6 9.98 -15.28 36.57
CA ALA A 6 10.26 -13.88 36.39
C ALA A 6 9.70 -13.39 35.04
N GLY A 7 9.00 -12.26 35.08
CA GLY A 7 8.80 -11.28 34.01
C GLY A 7 8.82 -11.75 32.57
N GLU A 8 7.64 -12.09 32.03
CA GLU A 8 7.45 -12.18 30.58
C GLU A 8 7.05 -10.80 30.02
N HIS A 9 8.04 -9.91 29.94
CA HIS A 9 7.96 -8.73 29.08
C HIS A 9 8.23 -9.17 27.62
N ALA A 10 7.23 -9.31 26.74
CA ALA A 10 7.50 -9.61 25.33
C ALA A 10 6.42 -9.11 24.34
N HIS A 11 6.66 -7.92 23.77
CA HIS A 11 6.21 -7.40 22.46
C HIS A 11 4.71 -7.19 22.15
N PRO A 12 4.11 -6.04 22.55
CA PRO A 12 2.77 -5.60 22.14
C PRO A 12 2.57 -5.23 20.66
N THR A 13 3.43 -5.68 19.73
CA THR A 13 3.42 -5.20 18.33
C THR A 13 2.79 -6.20 17.34
N ALA A 14 2.86 -7.51 17.59
CA ALA A 14 2.45 -8.54 16.62
C ALA A 14 0.94 -8.54 16.28
N GLY A 15 0.08 -8.22 17.26
CA GLY A 15 -1.38 -8.23 17.06
C GLY A 15 -1.88 -7.15 16.11
N VAL A 16 -1.20 -6.00 16.05
CA VAL A 16 -1.57 -4.90 15.13
C VAL A 16 -1.24 -5.28 13.69
N TYR A 17 -0.08 -5.89 13.46
CA TYR A 17 0.32 -6.37 12.13
C TYR A 17 -0.62 -7.44 11.59
N LEU A 18 -1.02 -8.39 12.43
CA LEU A 18 -1.97 -9.44 12.06
C LEU A 18 -3.33 -8.86 11.63
N ARG A 19 -3.84 -7.83 12.32
CA ARG A 19 -5.07 -7.14 11.92
C ARG A 19 -4.93 -6.43 10.58
N VAL A 20 -3.81 -5.73 10.35
CA VAL A 20 -3.56 -5.05 9.07
C VAL A 20 -3.41 -6.06 7.92
N ALA A 21 -2.72 -7.17 8.16
CA ALA A 21 -2.62 -8.27 7.21
C ALA A 21 -4.00 -8.84 6.84
N ALA A 22 -4.88 -9.04 7.83
CA ALA A 22 -6.26 -9.49 7.57
C ALA A 22 -7.03 -8.49 6.70
N VAL A 23 -6.90 -7.18 6.94
CA VAL A 23 -7.51 -6.13 6.09
C VAL A 23 -6.97 -6.18 4.66
N LEU A 24 -5.65 -6.33 4.49
CA LEU A 24 -5.02 -6.45 3.17
C LEU A 24 -5.54 -7.68 2.39
N VAL A 25 -5.72 -8.81 3.08
CA VAL A 25 -6.29 -10.03 2.47
C VAL A 25 -7.72 -9.78 2.04
N ILE A 26 -8.56 -9.17 2.88
CA ILE A 26 -9.95 -8.84 2.54
C ILE A 26 -10.00 -7.91 1.33
N LEU A 27 -9.18 -6.85 1.31
CA LEU A 27 -9.08 -5.94 0.15
C LEU A 27 -8.64 -6.67 -1.13
N THR A 28 -7.84 -7.73 -1.00
CA THR A 28 -7.39 -8.54 -2.14
C THR A 28 -8.47 -9.48 -2.66
N VAL A 29 -9.25 -10.08 -1.77
CA VAL A 29 -10.42 -10.87 -2.18
C VAL A 29 -11.45 -9.99 -2.90
N ILE A 30 -11.70 -8.78 -2.38
CA ILE A 30 -12.60 -7.81 -3.02
C ILE A 30 -12.09 -7.42 -4.41
N GLU A 31 -10.79 -7.13 -4.53
CA GLU A 31 -10.16 -6.78 -5.81
C GLU A 31 -10.35 -7.89 -6.86
N VAL A 32 -10.07 -9.15 -6.50
CA VAL A 32 -10.25 -10.29 -7.38
C VAL A 32 -11.74 -10.48 -7.74
N GLY A 33 -12.64 -10.27 -6.78
CA GLY A 33 -14.08 -10.32 -7.02
C GLY A 33 -14.57 -9.27 -8.02
N VAL A 34 -14.12 -8.02 -7.88
CA VAL A 34 -14.44 -6.93 -8.82
C VAL A 34 -13.82 -7.20 -10.19
N PHE A 35 -12.60 -7.73 -10.24
CA PHE A 35 -11.93 -8.09 -11.50
C PHE A 35 -12.68 -9.19 -12.27
N TYR A 36 -13.24 -10.17 -11.58
CA TYR A 36 -13.93 -11.30 -12.21
C TYR A 36 -15.36 -10.98 -12.69
N VAL A 37 -15.99 -9.94 -12.17
CA VAL A 37 -17.38 -9.59 -12.52
C VAL A 37 -17.40 -8.65 -13.73
N PRO A 38 -17.92 -9.08 -14.90
CA PRO A 38 -17.88 -8.30 -16.13
C PRO A 38 -18.66 -6.99 -16.06
N ALA A 39 -19.62 -6.86 -15.14
CA ALA A 39 -20.43 -5.66 -14.96
C ALA A 39 -19.61 -4.42 -14.54
N PHE A 40 -18.40 -4.61 -13.98
CA PHE A 40 -17.53 -3.52 -13.54
C PHE A 40 -16.49 -3.10 -14.58
N HIS A 41 -16.50 -3.65 -15.80
CA HIS A 41 -15.55 -3.32 -16.87
C HIS A 41 -15.28 -1.80 -17.07
N PRO A 42 -16.28 -0.90 -17.05
CA PRO A 42 -16.06 0.53 -17.25
C PRO A 42 -15.33 1.21 -16.08
N VAL A 43 -15.49 0.68 -14.86
CA VAL A 43 -14.93 1.23 -13.62
C VAL A 43 -13.75 0.41 -13.09
N LEU A 44 -13.39 -0.66 -13.78
CA LEU A 44 -12.37 -1.63 -13.38
C LEU A 44 -11.01 -0.95 -13.19
N VAL A 45 -10.57 -0.18 -14.19
CA VAL A 45 -9.29 0.54 -14.17
C VAL A 45 -9.18 1.51 -12.99
N PRO A 46 -10.09 2.49 -12.78
CA PRO A 46 -9.97 3.41 -11.65
C PRO A 46 -10.12 2.70 -10.29
N THR A 47 -10.97 1.67 -10.17
CA THR A 47 -11.13 0.92 -8.92
C THR A 47 -9.86 0.14 -8.56
N LEU A 48 -9.24 -0.56 -9.50
CA LEU A 48 -7.97 -1.27 -9.26
C LEU A 48 -6.84 -0.30 -8.87
N LEU A 49 -6.79 0.87 -9.51
CA LEU A 49 -5.78 1.88 -9.21
C LEU A 49 -5.93 2.40 -7.77
N ILE A 50 -7.16 2.68 -7.33
CA ILE A 50 -7.46 3.08 -5.94
C ILE A 50 -7.13 1.95 -4.95
N LEU A 51 -7.55 0.71 -5.24
CA LEU A 51 -7.28 -0.44 -4.36
C LEU A 51 -5.78 -0.71 -4.22
N SER A 52 -5.02 -0.61 -5.32
CA SER A 52 -3.56 -0.74 -5.31
C SER A 52 -2.89 0.36 -4.48
N ALA A 53 -3.30 1.62 -4.67
CA ALA A 53 -2.78 2.75 -3.88
C ALA A 53 -3.09 2.60 -2.37
N LEU A 54 -4.28 2.10 -2.03
CA LEU A 54 -4.69 1.90 -0.64
C LEU A 54 -3.88 0.78 0.03
N LYS A 55 -3.71 -0.37 -0.65
CA LYS A 55 -2.89 -1.48 -0.17
C LYS A 55 -1.45 -1.07 0.02
N PHE A 56 -0.89 -0.38 -0.97
CA PHE A 56 0.47 0.15 -0.89
C PHE A 56 0.62 1.08 0.31
N SER A 57 -0.32 2.02 0.51
CA SER A 57 -0.30 2.93 1.65
C SER A 57 -0.40 2.22 3.00
N LEU A 58 -1.23 1.18 3.11
CA LEU A 58 -1.34 0.34 4.31
C LEU A 58 -0.04 -0.40 4.61
N VAL A 59 0.60 -0.98 3.60
CA VAL A 59 1.89 -1.69 3.74
C VAL A 59 2.99 -0.71 4.17
N VAL A 60 3.08 0.45 3.52
CA VAL A 60 4.08 1.47 3.83
C VAL A 60 3.88 2.03 5.25
N MET A 61 2.64 2.39 5.63
CA MET A 61 2.38 2.98 6.93
C MET A 61 2.59 2.01 8.10
N PHE A 62 2.13 0.75 7.95
CA PHE A 62 2.17 -0.24 9.02
C PHE A 62 3.38 -1.16 8.87
N TYR A 63 3.49 -1.94 7.79
CA TYR A 63 4.54 -2.95 7.64
C TYR A 63 5.95 -2.39 7.50
N MET A 64 6.13 -1.19 6.91
CA MET A 64 7.43 -0.51 6.87
C MET A 64 7.71 0.36 8.11
N HIS A 65 6.93 0.23 9.19
CA HIS A 65 7.13 0.93 10.47
C HIS A 65 7.08 2.47 10.41
N LEU A 66 6.73 3.07 9.27
CA LEU A 66 6.77 4.53 9.06
C LEU A 66 5.92 5.34 10.03
N LYS A 67 4.85 4.75 10.57
CA LYS A 67 4.02 5.42 11.59
C LYS A 67 4.71 5.52 12.96
N MET A 68 5.71 4.67 13.23
CA MET A 68 6.45 4.62 14.51
C MET A 68 7.91 5.05 14.38
N ASP A 69 8.38 5.39 13.18
CA ASP A 69 9.77 5.75 12.89
C ASP A 69 9.91 7.20 12.39
N SER A 70 11.14 7.69 12.33
CA SER A 70 11.46 9.08 11.96
C SER A 70 11.11 9.41 10.48
N ARG A 71 10.80 10.69 10.20
CA ARG A 71 10.42 11.20 8.85
C ARG A 71 11.44 10.88 7.74
N PHE A 72 12.65 10.47 8.10
CA PHE A 72 13.70 10.02 7.18
C PHE A 72 13.27 8.79 6.36
N PHE A 73 12.63 7.80 6.99
CA PHE A 73 12.16 6.62 6.27
C PHE A 73 11.04 6.99 5.29
N THR A 74 10.19 7.97 5.65
CA THR A 74 9.11 8.43 4.76
C THR A 74 9.69 9.10 3.52
N PHE A 75 10.79 9.84 3.69
CA PHE A 75 11.47 10.49 2.59
C PHE A 75 12.21 9.49 1.69
N LEU A 76 12.84 8.46 2.27
CA LEU A 76 13.56 7.44 1.50
C LEU A 76 12.61 6.59 0.64
N PHE A 77 11.37 6.37 1.08
CA PHE A 77 10.37 5.64 0.31
C PHE A 77 9.54 6.56 -0.61
N GLY A 78 9.14 7.73 -0.10
CA GLY A 78 8.31 8.70 -0.81
C GLY A 78 9.05 9.48 -1.89
N GLY A 79 10.35 9.74 -1.72
CA GLY A 79 11.18 10.45 -2.70
C GLY A 79 11.28 9.73 -4.04
N PRO A 80 11.71 8.45 -4.08
CA PRO A 80 11.73 7.65 -5.30
C PRO A 80 10.32 7.44 -5.88
N LEU A 81 9.29 7.29 -5.05
CA LEU A 81 7.91 7.13 -5.52
C LEU A 81 7.39 8.39 -6.23
N LEU A 82 7.62 9.56 -5.65
CA LEU A 82 7.25 10.85 -6.25
C LEU A 82 8.05 11.07 -7.54
N LEU A 83 9.36 10.80 -7.51
CA LEU A 83 10.21 10.88 -8.69
C LEU A 83 9.71 9.96 -9.81
N ALA A 84 9.35 8.72 -9.49
CA ALA A 84 8.79 7.77 -10.45
C ALA A 84 7.46 8.25 -11.05
N MET A 85 6.57 8.82 -10.23
CA MET A 85 5.32 9.42 -10.73
C MET A 85 5.60 10.58 -11.69
N VAL A 86 6.49 11.52 -11.30
CA VAL A 86 6.84 12.67 -12.12
C VAL A 86 7.50 12.23 -13.43
N MET A 87 8.43 11.28 -13.36
CA MET A 87 9.07 10.71 -14.55
C MET A 87 8.04 10.04 -15.47
N THR A 88 7.14 9.23 -14.93
CA THR A 88 6.08 8.56 -15.70
C THR A 88 5.17 9.58 -16.37
N MET A 89 4.72 10.61 -15.64
CA MET A 89 3.88 11.69 -16.17
C MET A 89 4.61 12.49 -17.26
N GLY A 90 5.89 12.78 -17.04
CA GLY A 90 6.76 13.47 -17.99
C GLY A 90 7.00 12.66 -19.27
N LEU A 91 7.17 11.34 -19.16
CA LEU A 91 7.25 10.44 -20.31
C LEU A 91 5.92 10.38 -21.07
N MET A 92 4.78 10.28 -20.38
CA MET A 92 3.46 10.31 -21.02
C MET A 92 3.22 11.63 -21.77
N PHE A 93 3.66 12.75 -21.20
CA PHE A 93 3.62 14.06 -21.85
C PHE A 93 4.56 14.13 -23.07
N LEU A 94 5.80 13.66 -22.94
CA LEU A 94 6.82 13.69 -23.98
C LEU A 94 6.49 12.79 -25.19
N PHE A 95 6.03 11.56 -24.95
CA PHE A 95 5.62 10.62 -25.99
C PHE A 95 4.26 10.94 -26.60
N GLY A 96 3.63 12.05 -26.19
CA GLY A 96 2.53 12.58 -26.93
C GLY A 96 1.22 11.82 -26.76
N ALA A 97 0.95 11.27 -25.57
CA ALA A 97 -0.44 10.91 -25.20
C ALA A 97 -1.40 12.12 -25.36
N PHE A 98 -0.85 13.35 -25.39
CA PHE A 98 -1.54 14.60 -25.72
C PHE A 98 -1.15 15.23 -27.08
N VAL A 99 -0.10 14.74 -27.77
CA VAL A 99 0.48 15.38 -28.98
C VAL A 99 0.04 14.71 -30.28
N LEU A 100 -0.50 13.48 -30.26
CA LEU A 100 -1.04 12.82 -31.46
C LEU A 100 -2.54 13.13 -31.70
N LYS A 101 -2.93 14.40 -31.55
CA LYS A 101 -4.18 14.93 -32.09
C LYS A 101 -3.90 16.12 -33.01
N ARG A 102 -3.14 15.86 -34.08
CA ARG A 102 -3.19 16.58 -35.36
C ARG A 102 -2.85 15.60 -36.47
#